data_AF-A0AAE3C484-F1
#
_entry.id   AF-A0AAE3C484-F1
#
_cell.length_a   1.000
_cell.length_b   1.000
_cell.length_c   1.000
_cell.angle_alpha   90.00
_cell.angle_beta   90.00
_cell.angle_gamma   90.00
#
_symmetry.space_group_name_H-M   'P 1'
#
loop_
_entity.id
_entity.type
_entity.pdbx_description
1 polymer ?
#
loop_
_entity_poly.entity_id
_entity_poly.type
_entity_poly.pdbx_seq_one_letter_code
_entity_poly.pdbx_strand_id
1 'polypeptide(L)'
;MSAGLSEKQVETFLELFLGEHDLAKEISNIRRARAGRTAEEILIRVLRASGVPCERGKGKIMGYRPDVVVPSVDVFSVSPEKGVAIAVKRTLRERWAEDIDVFKFRNGVFVLLIRDPDFNEEKARSMIERGMRRVYIPDEMHEKFSFLSDLMFRSCFRRLSQLPSDLKAFLEGDRSIFS
;
A
#
# COMPACT_ATOMS: atom_id res chain seq x y z
N MET A 1 27.21 41.62 29.80
CA MET A 1 27.86 40.83 28.74
C MET A 1 27.59 39.37 29.04
N SER A 2 26.78 38.68 28.23
CA SER A 2 26.58 37.24 28.39
C SER A 2 27.87 36.52 27.99
N ALA A 3 28.44 35.72 28.89
CA ALA A 3 29.55 34.85 28.54
C ALA A 3 29.07 33.87 27.45
N GLY A 4 29.66 33.97 26.25
CA GLY A 4 29.39 33.04 25.16
C GLY A 4 29.82 31.62 25.52
N LEU A 5 29.17 30.63 24.91
CA LEU A 5 29.55 29.23 25.07
C LEU A 5 31.01 29.04 24.66
N SER A 6 31.79 28.32 25.46
CA SER A 6 33.14 27.91 25.07
C SER A 6 33.08 26.96 23.88
N GLU A 7 34.15 26.93 23.09
CA GLU A 7 34.25 26.12 21.86
C GLU A 7 33.89 24.65 22.10
N LYS A 8 34.35 24.10 23.25
CA LYS A 8 34.04 22.73 23.68
C LYS A 8 32.55 22.51 24.04
N GLN A 9 31.87 23.54 24.56
CA GLN A 9 30.43 23.50 24.82
C GLN A 9 29.62 23.60 23.54
N VAL A 10 30.09 24.36 22.54
CA VAL A 10 29.48 24.42 21.22
C VAL A 10 29.61 23.07 20.51
N GLU A 11 30.79 22.45 20.56
CA GLU A 11 31.02 21.13 19.96
C GLU A 11 30.17 20.03 20.60
N THR A 12 30.11 20.00 21.94
CA THR A 12 29.24 19.08 22.68
C THR A 12 27.75 19.31 22.37
N PHE A 13 27.33 20.58 22.24
CA PHE A 13 25.95 20.92 21.88
C PHE A 13 25.61 20.48 20.46
N LEU A 14 26.54 20.65 19.51
CA LEU A 14 26.36 20.20 18.13
C LEU A 14 26.28 18.67 18.05
N GLU A 15 27.13 17.93 18.77
CA GLU A 15 27.05 16.46 18.82
C GLU A 15 25.72 15.97 19.40
N LEU A 16 25.24 16.58 20.50
CA LEU A 16 23.95 16.26 21.10
C LEU A 16 22.78 16.59 20.17
N PHE A 17 22.79 17.77 19.55
CA PHE A 17 21.72 18.22 18.67
C PHE A 17 21.65 17.42 17.36
N LEU A 18 22.81 17.06 16.80
CA LEU A 18 22.89 16.20 15.61
C LEU A 18 22.46 14.76 15.94
N GLY A 19 22.87 14.22 17.10
CA GLY A 19 22.43 12.90 17.56
C GLY A 19 20.92 12.83 17.86
N GLU A 20 20.32 13.89 18.41
CA GLU A 20 18.87 13.97 18.62
C GLU A 20 18.07 13.99 17.32
N HIS A 21 18.57 14.67 16.28
CA HIS A 21 17.90 14.71 14.98
C HIS A 21 17.91 13.34 14.29
N ASP A 22 19.02 12.61 14.39
CA ASP A 22 19.10 11.25 13.86
C ASP A 22 18.18 10.29 14.64
N LEU A 23 18.10 10.42 15.97
CA LEU A 23 17.16 9.66 16.79
C LEU A 23 15.69 9.97 16.45
N ALA A 24 15.34 11.25 16.24
CA ALA A 24 14.00 11.65 15.84
C ALA A 24 13.61 11.09 14.45
N LYS A 25 14.57 11.09 13.52
CA LYS A 25 14.42 10.48 12.18
C LYS A 25 14.23 8.97 12.28
N GLU A 26 15.02 8.30 13.12
CA GLU A 26 14.86 6.86 13.39
C GLU A 26 13.51 6.53 14.02
N ILE A 27 13.06 7.29 15.04
CA ILE A 27 11.75 7.14 15.67
C ILE A 27 10.63 7.36 14.63
N SER A 28 10.75 8.37 13.78
CA SER A 28 9.81 8.64 12.68
C SER A 28 9.76 7.48 11.68
N ASN A 29 10.91 6.92 11.31
CA ASN A 29 11.01 5.75 10.44
C ASN A 29 10.43 4.49 11.10
N ILE A 30 10.67 4.26 12.40
CA ILE A 30 10.06 3.17 13.18
C ILE A 30 8.54 3.33 13.22
N ARG A 31 8.03 4.53 13.50
CA ARG A 31 6.59 4.83 13.49
C ARG A 31 6.00 4.56 12.10
N ARG A 32 6.67 4.97 11.03
CA ARG A 32 6.24 4.73 9.64
C ARG A 32 6.23 3.24 9.29
N ALA A 33 7.27 2.49 9.68
CA ALA A 33 7.36 1.05 9.46
C ALA A 33 6.30 0.26 10.26
N ARG A 34 6.01 0.68 11.50
CA ARG A 34 4.91 0.13 12.31
C ARG A 34 3.56 0.47 11.71
N ALA A 35 3.39 1.69 11.22
CA ALA A 35 2.19 2.17 10.55
C ALA A 35 1.86 1.37 9.29
N GLY A 36 2.86 1.00 8.47
CA GLY A 36 2.71 0.12 7.32
C GLY A 36 2.26 -1.29 7.73
N ARG A 37 3.02 -1.93 8.63
CA ARG A 37 2.68 -3.27 9.17
C ARG A 37 1.29 -3.34 9.79
N THR A 38 0.88 -2.28 10.48
CA THR A 38 -0.47 -2.17 11.08
C THR A 38 -1.55 -2.11 10.00
N ALA A 39 -1.29 -1.41 8.90
CA ALA A 39 -2.24 -1.32 7.78
C ALA A 39 -2.47 -2.69 7.12
N GLU A 40 -1.38 -3.42 6.86
CA GLU A 40 -1.44 -4.80 6.36
C GLU A 40 -2.26 -5.70 7.30
N GLU A 41 -1.98 -5.61 8.60
CA GLU A 41 -2.66 -6.40 9.63
C GLU A 41 -4.16 -6.08 9.70
N ILE A 42 -4.53 -4.80 9.60
CA ILE A 42 -5.94 -4.37 9.55
C ILE A 42 -6.62 -5.02 8.33
N LEU A 43 -6.02 -4.92 7.15
CA LEU A 43 -6.60 -5.50 5.94
C LEU A 43 -6.77 -7.03 6.07
N ILE A 44 -5.74 -7.73 6.56
CA ILE A 44 -5.79 -9.18 6.79
C ILE A 44 -6.94 -9.54 7.74
N ARG A 45 -7.09 -8.82 8.86
CA ARG A 45 -8.17 -9.07 9.82
C ARG A 45 -9.54 -8.85 9.21
N VAL A 46 -9.73 -7.78 8.44
CA VAL A 46 -11.01 -7.47 7.77
C VAL A 46 -11.34 -8.55 6.73
N LEU A 47 -10.38 -8.94 5.90
CA LEU A 47 -10.57 -9.98 4.89
C LEU A 47 -10.92 -11.33 5.52
N ARG A 48 -10.17 -11.76 6.55
CA ARG A 48 -10.45 -13.00 7.29
C ARG A 48 -11.80 -12.97 8.00
N ALA A 49 -12.15 -11.86 8.65
CA ALA A 49 -13.47 -11.67 9.25
C ALA A 49 -14.60 -11.74 8.21
N SER A 50 -14.30 -11.36 6.96
CA SER A 50 -15.21 -11.50 5.83
C SER A 50 -15.21 -12.90 5.21
N GLY A 51 -14.45 -13.87 5.75
CA GLY A 51 -14.35 -15.22 5.23
C GLY A 51 -13.40 -15.37 4.03
N VAL A 52 -12.53 -14.40 3.77
CA VAL A 52 -11.49 -14.50 2.72
C VAL A 52 -10.20 -15.02 3.34
N PRO A 53 -9.71 -16.22 2.93
CA PRO A 53 -8.40 -16.70 3.37
C PRO A 53 -7.30 -15.79 2.83
N CYS A 54 -6.39 -15.35 3.69
CA CYS A 54 -5.26 -14.53 3.28
C CYS A 54 -4.13 -14.57 4.31
N GLU A 55 -2.92 -14.21 3.90
CA GLU A 55 -1.72 -14.18 4.73
C GLU A 55 -0.83 -12.98 4.37
N ARG A 56 0.02 -12.55 5.30
CA ARG A 56 1.10 -11.63 4.97
C ARG A 56 2.08 -12.33 4.03
N GLY A 57 2.53 -11.64 2.98
CA GLY A 57 3.51 -12.18 2.05
C GLY A 57 4.85 -12.50 2.71
N LYS A 58 5.40 -13.67 2.37
CA LYS A 58 6.70 -14.15 2.85
C LYS A 58 7.64 -14.30 1.65
N GLY A 59 8.76 -13.57 1.68
CA GLY A 59 9.77 -13.63 0.61
C GLY A 59 9.35 -12.93 -0.69
N LYS A 60 10.22 -13.01 -1.70
CA LYS A 60 9.95 -12.50 -3.05
C LYS A 60 9.42 -13.62 -3.93
N ILE A 61 8.35 -13.35 -4.65
CA ILE A 61 7.75 -14.20 -5.68
C ILE A 61 7.88 -13.40 -6.98
N MET A 62 8.45 -13.99 -8.04
CA MET A 62 8.73 -13.26 -9.30
C MET A 62 9.47 -11.91 -9.10
N GLY A 63 10.34 -11.83 -8.08
CA GLY A 63 11.12 -10.63 -7.76
C GLY A 63 10.40 -9.56 -6.93
N TYR A 64 9.08 -9.67 -6.72
CA TYR A 64 8.30 -8.75 -5.87
C TYR A 64 7.88 -9.43 -4.57
N ARG A 65 7.79 -8.68 -3.47
CA ARG A 65 7.26 -9.18 -2.20
C ARG A 65 5.87 -8.56 -1.97
N PRO A 66 4.78 -9.32 -2.19
CA PRO A 66 3.45 -8.83 -1.86
C PRO A 66 3.32 -8.53 -0.36
N ASP A 67 2.54 -7.52 -0.02
CA ASP A 67 2.21 -7.21 1.37
C ASP A 67 1.24 -8.26 1.92
N VAL A 68 0.19 -8.58 1.13
CA VAL A 68 -0.79 -9.62 1.43
C VAL A 68 -0.95 -10.55 0.23
N VAL A 69 -1.15 -11.83 0.50
CA VAL A 69 -1.38 -12.88 -0.48
C VAL A 69 -2.71 -13.58 -0.17
N VAL A 70 -3.49 -13.85 -1.22
CA VAL A 70 -4.77 -14.58 -1.16
C VAL A 70 -4.68 -15.78 -2.13
N PRO A 71 -5.07 -17.01 -1.76
CA PRO A 71 -5.53 -17.42 -0.42
C PRO A 71 -4.39 -17.65 0.59
N SER A 72 -3.21 -18.06 0.13
CA SER A 72 -2.03 -18.31 0.98
C SER A 72 -0.74 -18.15 0.18
N VAL A 73 0.38 -17.97 0.89
CA VAL A 73 1.71 -17.88 0.25
C VAL A 73 2.05 -19.17 -0.51
N ASP A 74 1.71 -20.33 0.04
CA ASP A 74 2.04 -21.62 -0.57
C ASP A 74 1.32 -21.81 -1.90
N VAL A 75 0.02 -21.53 -1.94
CA VAL A 75 -0.78 -21.60 -3.19
C VAL A 75 -0.22 -20.63 -4.22
N PHE A 76 0.07 -19.39 -3.81
CA PHE A 76 0.54 -18.36 -4.72
C PHE A 76 1.96 -18.61 -5.23
N SER A 77 2.81 -19.28 -4.45
CA SER A 77 4.18 -19.62 -4.86
C SER A 77 4.22 -20.76 -5.87
N VAL A 78 3.27 -21.71 -5.79
CA VAL A 78 3.15 -22.84 -6.73
C VAL A 78 2.36 -22.45 -7.98
N SER A 79 1.32 -21.65 -7.81
CA SER A 79 0.39 -21.26 -8.87
C SER A 79 -0.02 -19.78 -8.73
N PRO A 80 0.85 -18.83 -9.16
CA PRO A 80 0.58 -17.39 -9.03
C PRO A 80 -0.74 -16.95 -9.69
N GLU A 81 -1.19 -17.62 -10.73
CA GLU A 81 -2.46 -17.36 -11.41
C GLU A 81 -3.69 -17.72 -10.58
N LYS A 82 -3.54 -18.58 -9.56
CA LYS A 82 -4.63 -18.99 -8.67
C LYS A 82 -4.77 -18.13 -7.44
N GLY A 83 -3.81 -17.24 -7.18
CA GLY A 83 -3.89 -16.29 -6.07
C GLY A 83 -3.83 -14.84 -6.52
N VAL A 84 -3.91 -13.95 -5.54
CA VAL A 84 -3.90 -12.50 -5.69
C VAL A 84 -2.75 -11.95 -4.86
N ALA A 85 -1.89 -11.14 -5.49
CA ALA A 85 -0.87 -10.36 -4.80
C ALA A 85 -1.45 -8.97 -4.50
N ILE A 86 -1.42 -8.57 -3.24
CA ILE A 86 -1.95 -7.28 -2.81
C ILE A 86 -0.80 -6.43 -2.27
N ALA A 87 -0.64 -5.24 -2.85
CA ALA A 87 0.15 -4.14 -2.31
C ALA A 87 -0.76 -3.24 -1.47
N VAL A 88 -0.34 -2.88 -0.26
CA VAL A 88 -1.13 -2.12 0.69
C VAL A 88 -0.43 -0.82 1.02
N LYS A 89 -1.12 0.30 0.82
CA LYS A 89 -0.63 1.63 1.18
C LYS A 89 -1.64 2.38 2.02
N ARG A 90 -1.13 3.12 2.99
CA ARG A 90 -1.91 4.11 3.75
C ARG A 90 -1.93 5.45 3.04
N THR A 91 -0.77 5.86 2.55
CA THR A 91 -0.62 7.09 1.78
C THR A 91 0.19 6.81 0.53
N LEU A 92 -0.17 7.49 -0.57
CA LEU A 92 0.41 7.38 -1.90
C LEU A 92 1.72 8.17 -1.98
N ARG A 93 1.69 9.49 -1.75
CA ARG A 93 2.78 10.43 -2.10
C ARG A 93 3.36 10.10 -3.50
N GLU A 94 4.66 9.89 -3.61
CA GLU A 94 5.37 9.29 -4.75
C GLU A 94 5.54 7.76 -4.63
N ARG A 95 5.42 7.22 -3.41
CA ARG A 95 5.74 5.82 -3.05
C ARG A 95 4.81 4.77 -3.65
N TRP A 96 3.64 5.16 -4.15
CA TRP A 96 2.76 4.24 -4.90
C TRP A 96 3.49 3.63 -6.12
N ALA A 97 4.47 4.36 -6.67
CA ALA A 97 5.30 3.90 -7.77
C ALA A 97 6.13 2.65 -7.44
N GLU A 98 6.49 2.47 -6.17
CA GLU A 98 7.30 1.34 -5.70
C GLU A 98 6.55 0.00 -5.85
N ASP A 99 5.21 0.04 -5.87
CA ASP A 99 4.37 -1.15 -5.97
C ASP A 99 3.82 -1.41 -7.36
N ILE A 100 4.24 -0.67 -8.40
CA ILE A 100 3.85 -0.98 -9.79
C ILE A 100 4.18 -2.45 -10.12
N ASP A 101 5.27 -2.95 -9.55
CA ASP A 101 5.72 -4.34 -9.69
C ASP A 101 4.72 -5.39 -9.19
N VAL A 102 3.70 -5.02 -8.37
CA VAL A 102 2.61 -5.95 -8.01
C VAL A 102 1.84 -6.40 -9.27
N PHE A 103 1.81 -5.58 -10.32
CA PHE A 103 1.15 -5.90 -11.58
C PHE A 103 2.00 -6.76 -12.53
N LYS A 104 3.21 -7.17 -12.12
CA LYS A 104 3.89 -8.33 -12.74
C LYS A 104 3.06 -9.60 -12.59
N PHE A 105 2.26 -9.68 -11.53
CA PHE A 105 1.24 -10.71 -11.38
C PHE A 105 -0.02 -10.32 -12.16
N ARG A 106 -0.62 -11.29 -12.85
CA ARG A 106 -1.90 -11.11 -13.54
C ARG A 106 -2.96 -10.58 -12.59
N ASN A 107 -3.07 -11.19 -11.41
CA ASN A 107 -4.03 -10.82 -10.36
C ASN A 107 -3.38 -9.92 -9.30
N GLY A 108 -2.55 -8.96 -9.74
CA GLY A 108 -2.00 -7.93 -8.87
C GLY A 108 -3.05 -6.90 -8.48
N VAL A 109 -3.06 -6.48 -7.23
CA VAL A 109 -4.01 -5.51 -6.67
C VAL A 109 -3.27 -4.49 -5.83
N PHE A 110 -3.63 -3.22 -5.98
CA PHE A 110 -3.19 -2.16 -5.09
C PHE A 110 -4.35 -1.71 -4.20
N VAL A 111 -4.09 -1.52 -2.90
CA VAL A 111 -5.09 -1.08 -1.91
C VAL A 111 -4.61 0.19 -1.22
N LEU A 112 -5.37 1.27 -1.34
CA LEU A 112 -5.26 2.45 -0.51
C LEU A 112 -6.27 2.34 0.64
N LEU A 113 -5.79 2.24 1.88
CA LEU A 113 -6.66 1.96 3.04
C LEU A 113 -7.36 3.17 3.64
N ILE A 114 -6.74 4.35 3.55
CA ILE A 114 -7.26 5.56 4.18
C ILE A 114 -7.32 6.68 3.16
N ARG A 115 -8.10 7.72 3.49
CA ARG A 115 -8.17 8.91 2.66
C ARG A 115 -6.81 9.55 2.51
N ASP A 116 -6.45 9.84 1.27
CA ASP A 116 -5.22 10.53 0.92
C ASP A 116 -5.52 11.88 0.25
N PRO A 117 -5.08 13.01 0.84
CA PRO A 117 -5.26 14.33 0.22
C PRO A 117 -4.48 14.51 -1.08
N ASP A 118 -3.44 13.71 -1.32
CA ASP A 118 -2.63 13.79 -2.54
C ASP A 118 -3.29 13.07 -3.73
N PHE A 119 -4.42 12.40 -3.52
CA PHE A 119 -5.15 11.73 -4.57
C PHE A 119 -6.07 12.71 -5.31
N ASN A 120 -5.81 12.88 -6.60
CA ASN A 120 -6.56 13.74 -7.53
C ASN A 120 -6.53 13.09 -8.93
N GLU A 121 -7.20 13.73 -9.91
CA GLU A 121 -7.31 13.19 -11.27
C GLU A 121 -5.94 12.99 -11.94
N GLU A 122 -5.05 13.98 -11.85
CA GLU A 122 -3.71 13.91 -12.43
C GLU A 122 -2.91 12.73 -11.86
N LYS A 123 -2.96 12.53 -10.54
CA LYS A 123 -2.29 11.40 -9.90
C LYS A 123 -2.92 10.07 -10.29
N ALA A 124 -4.25 9.99 -10.32
CA ALA A 124 -4.95 8.79 -10.76
C ALA A 124 -4.59 8.41 -12.21
N ARG A 125 -4.47 9.42 -13.08
CA ARG A 125 -4.06 9.27 -14.48
C ARG A 125 -2.62 8.78 -14.58
N SER A 126 -1.70 9.41 -13.84
CA SER A 126 -0.30 8.98 -13.75
C SER A 126 -0.17 7.55 -13.25
N MET A 127 -0.99 7.13 -12.28
CA MET A 127 -1.03 5.75 -11.80
C MET A 127 -1.39 4.77 -12.91
N ILE A 128 -2.45 5.05 -13.68
CA ILE A 128 -2.88 4.22 -14.81
C ILE A 128 -1.80 4.17 -15.90
N GLU A 129 -1.29 5.33 -16.32
CA GLU A 129 -0.27 5.44 -17.38
C GLU A 129 1.01 4.68 -17.03
N ARG A 130 1.35 4.59 -15.74
CA ARG A 130 2.50 3.85 -15.24
C ARG A 130 2.21 2.37 -14.97
N GLY A 131 1.02 1.88 -15.34
CA GLY A 131 0.69 0.46 -15.36
C GLY A 131 -0.15 -0.04 -14.19
N MET A 132 -0.73 0.84 -13.36
CA MET A 132 -1.71 0.40 -12.36
C MET A 132 -3.00 -0.04 -13.04
N ARG A 133 -3.45 -1.27 -12.76
CA ARG A 133 -4.62 -1.88 -13.42
C ARG A 133 -5.81 -2.12 -12.49
N ARG A 134 -5.56 -2.46 -11.23
CA ARG A 134 -6.62 -2.77 -10.26
C ARG A 134 -6.29 -2.12 -8.92
N VAL A 135 -6.99 -1.05 -8.62
CA VAL A 135 -6.76 -0.21 -7.44
C VAL A 135 -8.05 -0.10 -6.63
N TYR A 136 -7.98 -0.41 -5.33
CA TYR A 136 -9.08 -0.22 -4.40
C TYR A 136 -8.78 1.00 -3.52
N ILE A 137 -9.74 1.93 -3.45
CA ILE A 137 -9.63 3.17 -2.68
C ILE A 137 -10.83 3.30 -1.72
N PRO A 138 -10.73 4.07 -0.64
CA PRO A 138 -11.85 4.28 0.29
C PRO A 138 -13.11 4.73 -0.45
N ASP A 139 -14.25 4.15 -0.08
CA ASP A 139 -15.55 4.40 -0.73
C ASP A 139 -15.89 5.88 -0.79
N GLU A 140 -15.67 6.61 0.29
CA GLU A 140 -15.87 8.06 0.37
C GLU A 140 -15.05 8.83 -0.67
N MET A 141 -13.85 8.37 -1.01
CA MET A 141 -13.04 8.98 -2.08
C MET A 141 -13.62 8.62 -3.44
N HIS A 142 -13.97 7.34 -3.62
CA HIS A 142 -14.56 6.86 -4.86
C HIS A 142 -15.85 7.60 -5.22
N GLU A 143 -16.68 7.90 -4.22
CA GLU A 143 -17.95 8.60 -4.38
C GLU A 143 -17.79 10.11 -4.52
N LYS A 144 -16.79 10.69 -3.84
CA LYS A 144 -16.52 12.13 -3.89
C LYS A 144 -15.95 12.58 -5.23
N PHE A 145 -15.07 11.79 -5.84
CA PHE A 145 -14.32 12.21 -7.03
C PHE A 145 -15.05 11.82 -8.32
N SER A 146 -15.74 12.79 -8.91
CA SER A 146 -16.55 12.59 -10.12
C SER A 146 -15.76 12.03 -11.32
N PHE A 147 -14.48 12.38 -11.46
CA PHE A 147 -13.62 11.88 -12.54
C PHE A 147 -13.51 10.35 -12.54
N LEU A 148 -13.69 9.68 -11.39
CA LEU A 148 -13.66 8.23 -11.30
C LEU A 148 -14.82 7.53 -12.05
N SER A 149 -15.83 8.29 -12.46
CA SER A 149 -16.91 7.79 -13.30
C SER A 149 -16.51 7.61 -14.77
N ASP A 150 -15.48 8.30 -15.25
CA ASP A 150 -14.99 8.13 -16.62
C ASP A 150 -14.45 6.72 -16.83
N LEU A 151 -14.67 6.18 -18.03
CA LEU A 151 -14.39 4.78 -18.37
C LEU A 151 -12.94 4.37 -18.06
N MET A 152 -11.98 5.25 -18.35
CA MET A 152 -10.56 5.05 -18.06
C MET A 152 -10.31 4.79 -16.57
N PHE A 153 -10.83 5.65 -15.70
CA PHE A 153 -10.63 5.51 -14.25
C PHE A 153 -11.47 4.38 -13.67
N ARG A 154 -12.74 4.26 -14.08
CA ARG A 154 -13.65 3.21 -13.62
C ARG A 154 -13.13 1.80 -13.91
N SER A 155 -12.38 1.62 -15.00
CA SER A 155 -11.76 0.34 -15.32
C SER A 155 -10.68 -0.06 -14.32
N CYS A 156 -10.00 0.91 -13.70
CA CYS A 156 -8.86 0.71 -12.81
C CYS A 156 -9.20 0.84 -11.32
N PHE A 157 -9.94 1.88 -10.93
CA PHE A 157 -10.30 2.19 -9.55
C PHE A 157 -11.63 1.56 -9.14
N ARG A 158 -11.69 0.99 -7.93
CA ARG A 158 -12.88 0.40 -7.30
C ARG A 158 -13.02 0.85 -5.85
N ARG A 159 -14.23 0.70 -5.32
CA ARG A 159 -14.52 0.92 -3.90
C ARG A 159 -13.86 -0.15 -3.05
N LEU A 160 -13.21 0.24 -1.97
CA LEU A 160 -12.54 -0.68 -1.05
C LEU A 160 -13.51 -1.71 -0.46
N SER A 161 -14.76 -1.33 -0.22
CA SER A 161 -15.80 -2.26 0.25
C SER A 161 -16.09 -3.42 -0.72
N GLN A 162 -15.75 -3.30 -2.01
CA GLN A 162 -15.94 -4.36 -3.00
C GLN A 162 -14.83 -5.42 -2.95
N LEU A 163 -13.68 -5.11 -2.34
CA LEU A 163 -12.53 -6.01 -2.32
C LEU A 163 -12.86 -7.41 -1.76
N PRO A 164 -13.57 -7.58 -0.62
CA PRO A 164 -13.87 -8.90 -0.10
C PRO A 164 -14.75 -9.74 -1.03
N SER A 165 -15.78 -9.16 -1.65
CA SER A 165 -16.65 -9.88 -2.58
C SER A 165 -15.91 -10.27 -3.86
N ASP A 166 -15.09 -9.36 -4.39
CA ASP A 166 -14.29 -9.59 -5.60
C ASP A 166 -13.26 -10.72 -5.37
N LEU A 167 -12.63 -10.75 -4.19
CA LEU A 167 -11.72 -11.84 -3.81
C LEU A 167 -12.44 -13.19 -3.66
N LYS A 168 -13.65 -13.20 -3.09
CA LYS A 168 -14.45 -14.44 -2.99
C LYS A 168 -14.83 -14.99 -4.37
N ALA A 169 -15.37 -14.15 -5.23
CA ALA A 169 -15.74 -14.54 -6.60
C ALA A 169 -14.54 -15.12 -7.35
N PHE A 170 -13.37 -14.51 -7.19
CA PHE A 170 -12.12 -15.04 -7.76
C PHE A 170 -11.73 -16.42 -7.21
N LEU A 171 -11.87 -16.63 -5.90
CA LEU A 171 -11.59 -17.92 -5.26
C LEU A 171 -12.61 -19.00 -5.66
N GLU A 172 -13.85 -18.61 -5.94
CA GLU A 172 -14.94 -19.48 -6.43
C GLU A 172 -14.79 -19.82 -7.92
N GLY A 173 -13.88 -19.15 -8.64
CA GLY A 173 -13.50 -19.51 -10.01
C GLY A 173 -13.68 -18.40 -11.05
N ASP A 174 -14.25 -17.24 -10.69
CA ASP A 174 -14.34 -16.10 -11.59
C ASP A 174 -12.98 -15.38 -11.70
N ARG A 175 -12.14 -15.92 -12.59
CA ARG A 175 -10.80 -15.36 -12.83
C ARG A 175 -10.83 -14.04 -13.61
N SER A 176 -11.99 -13.58 -14.07
CA SER A 176 -12.10 -12.34 -14.85
C SER A 176 -12.05 -11.07 -14.00
N ILE A 177 -12.31 -11.17 -12.69
CA ILE A 177 -12.43 -10.05 -11.75
C ILE A 177 -11.17 -9.17 -11.69
N PHE A 178 -10.00 -9.79 -11.78
CA PHE A 178 -8.69 -9.14 -11.64
C PHE A 178 -7.87 -9.13 -12.93
N SER A 179 -8.36 -9.77 -14.00
CA SER A 179 -7.66 -9.90 -15.28
C SER A 179 -7.88 -8.72 -16.21
#